data_AF-A0A5J6F7Q8-F1
#
_entry.id   AF-A0A5J6F7Q8-F1
#
_cell.length_a   1.000
_cell.length_b   1.000
_cell.length_c   1.000
_cell.angle_alpha   90.00
_cell.angle_beta   90.00
_cell.angle_gamma   90.00
#
_symmetry.space_group_name_H-M   'P 1'
#
loop_
_entity.id
_entity.type
_entity.pdbx_description
1 polymer ?
#
loop_
_entity_poly.entity_id
_entity_poly.type
_entity_poly.pdbx_seq_one_letter_code
_entity_poly.pdbx_strand_id
1 'polypeptide(L)'
;MSLMAVEDRAPQPGARAQLADLVRDRKAALDLSYEKLAARCVDPETGVQTVKSSWLHRLATDMPVQAPDLPALRGMAAGLDVPLGRVQDAAGAQFFGIDVVWSASGDARALVERADRMTPEQREQLMRLLDSLAPPR
;
A
#
# COMPACT_ATOMS: atom_id res chain seq x y z
N MET A 1 -4.35 -31.36 -29.45
CA MET A 1 -4.58 -30.86 -28.07
C MET A 1 -3.22 -30.53 -27.47
N SER A 2 -2.86 -29.25 -27.38
CA SER A 2 -1.56 -28.80 -26.89
C SER A 2 -1.70 -28.41 -25.41
N LEU A 3 -1.05 -29.17 -24.53
CA LEU A 3 -0.79 -28.76 -23.15
C LEU A 3 0.45 -27.88 -23.18
N MET A 4 0.26 -26.56 -23.23
CA MET A 4 1.37 -25.62 -23.05
C MET A 4 1.71 -25.50 -21.57
N ALA A 5 3.00 -25.70 -21.30
CA ALA A 5 3.66 -25.60 -20.02
C ALA A 5 3.34 -24.27 -19.33
N VAL A 6 3.02 -24.35 -18.04
CA VAL A 6 3.18 -23.21 -17.13
C VAL A 6 4.68 -23.09 -16.91
N GLU A 7 5.37 -22.39 -17.82
CA GLU A 7 6.77 -22.04 -17.64
C GLU A 7 6.91 -21.23 -16.34
N ASP A 8 7.78 -21.73 -15.47
CA ASP A 8 8.27 -21.08 -14.28
C ASP A 8 9.02 -19.80 -14.71
N ARG A 9 8.27 -18.70 -14.85
CA ARG A 9 8.80 -17.43 -15.33
C ARG A 9 9.63 -16.83 -14.21
N ALA A 10 10.95 -17.01 -14.30
CA ALA A 10 11.91 -16.34 -13.42
C ALA A 10 11.59 -14.83 -13.33
N PRO A 11 11.69 -14.20 -12.14
CA PRO A 11 11.37 -12.80 -11.97
C PRO A 11 12.23 -11.94 -12.90
N GLN A 12 11.57 -11.13 -13.73
CA GLN A 12 12.27 -10.23 -14.66
C GLN A 12 12.94 -9.10 -13.86
N PRO A 13 14.23 -8.79 -14.10
CA PRO A 13 14.85 -7.58 -13.58
C PRO A 13 14.06 -6.36 -14.07
N GLY A 14 13.46 -5.61 -13.16
CA GLY A 14 12.52 -4.52 -13.47
C GLY A 14 11.03 -4.84 -13.24
N ALA A 15 10.71 -6.02 -12.68
CA ALA A 15 9.37 -6.30 -12.16
C ALA A 15 9.02 -5.28 -11.07
N ARG A 16 7.85 -4.64 -11.21
CA ARG A 16 7.32 -3.69 -10.23
C ARG A 16 7.14 -4.41 -8.88
N ALA A 17 7.82 -3.96 -7.84
CA ALA A 17 7.92 -4.63 -6.54
C ALA A 17 7.44 -3.77 -5.36
N GLN A 18 6.69 -2.70 -5.62
CA GLN A 18 6.35 -1.66 -4.63
C GLN A 18 5.62 -2.22 -3.40
N LEU A 19 4.68 -3.16 -3.59
CA LEU A 19 3.98 -3.79 -2.48
C LEU A 19 4.89 -4.77 -1.74
N ALA A 20 5.73 -5.51 -2.47
CA ALA A 20 6.73 -6.40 -1.88
C ALA A 20 7.74 -5.62 -1.02
N ASP A 21 8.25 -4.49 -1.52
CA ASP A 21 9.13 -3.56 -0.81
C ASP A 21 8.44 -3.02 0.44
N LEU A 22 7.21 -2.53 0.32
CA LEU A 22 6.43 -2.05 1.47
C LEU A 22 6.29 -3.11 2.56
N VAL A 23 6.00 -4.36 2.18
CA VAL A 23 5.89 -5.47 3.12
C VAL A 23 7.24 -5.77 3.78
N ARG A 24 8.34 -5.83 3.02
CA ARG A 24 9.69 -6.06 3.55
C ARG A 24 10.09 -4.98 4.56
N ASP A 25 9.94 -3.71 4.18
CA ASP A 25 10.32 -2.56 4.97
C ASP A 25 9.53 -2.48 6.28
N ARG A 26 8.21 -2.60 6.21
CA ARG A 26 7.35 -2.51 7.40
C ARG A 26 7.51 -3.70 8.32
N LYS A 27 7.65 -4.92 7.77
CA LYS A 27 7.96 -6.10 8.58
C LYS A 27 9.26 -5.91 9.37
N ALA A 28 10.31 -5.39 8.73
CA ALA A 28 11.59 -5.12 9.37
C ALA A 28 11.46 -4.01 10.44
N ALA A 29 10.79 -2.90 10.11
CA ALA A 29 10.59 -1.79 11.04
C ALA A 29 9.75 -2.15 12.28
N LEU A 30 8.81 -3.08 12.13
CA LEU A 30 7.95 -3.58 13.21
C LEU A 30 8.56 -4.78 13.97
N ASP A 31 9.73 -5.26 13.54
CA ASP A 31 10.40 -6.46 14.07
C ASP A 31 9.49 -7.71 14.12
N LEU A 32 8.79 -7.98 13.02
CA LEU A 32 7.83 -9.09 12.91
C LEU A 32 8.35 -10.24 12.03
N SER A 33 7.92 -11.45 12.37
CA SER A 33 7.91 -12.58 11.42
C SER A 33 6.71 -12.45 10.47
N TYR A 34 6.73 -13.16 9.33
CA TYR A 34 5.56 -13.18 8.42
C TYR A 34 4.32 -13.79 9.08
N GLU A 35 4.49 -14.71 10.02
CA GLU A 35 3.39 -15.28 10.79
C GLU A 35 2.74 -14.25 11.71
N LYS A 36 3.55 -13.51 12.48
CA LYS A 36 3.05 -12.43 13.34
C LYS A 36 2.45 -11.28 12.53
N LEU A 37 3.04 -10.96 11.38
CA LEU A 37 2.50 -9.94 10.48
C LEU A 37 1.14 -10.38 9.92
N ALA A 38 1.03 -11.61 9.42
CA ALA A 38 -0.24 -12.14 8.91
C ALA A 38 -1.35 -12.09 9.96
N ALA A 39 -1.04 -12.46 11.21
CA ALA A 39 -1.99 -12.39 12.33
C ALA A 39 -2.48 -10.96 12.63
N ARG A 40 -1.68 -9.94 12.29
CA ARG A 40 -2.09 -8.53 12.41
C ARG A 40 -2.87 -8.01 11.21
N CYS A 41 -2.84 -8.73 10.08
CA CYS A 41 -3.53 -8.30 8.87
C CYS A 41 -5.02 -8.64 8.91
N VAL A 42 -5.73 -7.99 9.83
CA VAL A 42 -7.15 -8.18 10.09
C VAL A 42 -7.93 -7.03 9.44
N ASP A 43 -8.95 -7.35 8.64
CA ASP A 43 -9.81 -6.32 8.05
C ASP A 43 -10.61 -5.62 9.16
N PRO A 44 -10.44 -4.31 9.38
CA PRO A 44 -11.14 -3.58 10.44
C PRO A 44 -12.67 -3.60 10.28
N GLU A 45 -13.19 -3.83 9.07
CA GLU A 45 -14.65 -3.91 8.85
C GLU A 45 -15.25 -5.24 9.30
N THR A 46 -14.50 -6.34 9.17
CA THR A 46 -15.02 -7.70 9.38
C THR A 46 -14.40 -8.41 10.58
N GLY A 47 -13.27 -7.94 11.08
CA GLY A 47 -12.50 -8.58 12.14
C GLY A 47 -11.80 -9.88 11.70
N VAL A 48 -11.79 -10.18 10.40
CA VAL A 48 -11.23 -11.43 9.85
C VAL A 48 -9.80 -11.21 9.35
N GLN A 49 -8.91 -12.17 9.63
CA GLN A 49 -7.58 -12.20 9.04
C GLN A 49 -7.68 -12.41 7.52
N THR A 50 -7.06 -11.51 6.75
CA THR A 50 -7.26 -11.46 5.29
C THR A 50 -6.11 -12.01 4.47
N VAL A 51 -4.90 -12.06 5.01
CA VAL A 51 -3.73 -12.59 4.31
C VAL A 51 -3.03 -13.67 5.15
N LYS A 52 -2.49 -14.66 4.46
CA LYS A 52 -1.72 -15.76 5.04
C LYS A 52 -0.23 -15.42 5.06
N SER A 53 0.50 -15.96 6.03
CA SER A 53 1.95 -15.79 6.14
C SER A 53 2.70 -16.29 4.90
N SER A 54 2.24 -17.39 4.30
CA SER A 54 2.79 -17.94 3.05
C SER A 54 2.60 -17.01 1.86
N TRP A 55 1.47 -16.28 1.78
CA TRP A 55 1.24 -15.28 0.75
C TRP A 55 2.19 -14.09 0.91
N LEU A 56 2.33 -13.58 2.14
CA LEU A 56 3.28 -12.50 2.45
C LEU A 56 4.72 -12.88 2.15
N HIS A 57 5.13 -14.10 2.50
CA HIS A 57 6.45 -14.62 2.16
C HIS A 57 6.67 -14.70 0.66
N ARG A 58 5.69 -15.24 -0.10
CA ARG A 58 5.78 -15.31 -1.57
C ARG A 58 5.89 -13.93 -2.20
N LEU A 59 5.05 -13.00 -1.80
CA LEU A 59 5.11 -11.61 -2.25
C LEU A 59 6.49 -11.00 -1.99
N ALA A 60 7.02 -11.14 -0.78
CA ALA A 60 8.28 -10.54 -0.37
C ALA A 60 9.54 -11.24 -0.91
N THR A 61 9.39 -12.40 -1.54
CA THR A 61 10.48 -13.13 -2.23
C THR A 61 10.27 -13.13 -3.74
N ASP A 62 9.45 -12.21 -4.23
CA ASP A 62 9.15 -11.99 -5.65
C ASP A 62 8.62 -13.25 -6.37
N MET A 63 8.04 -14.19 -5.61
CA MET A 63 7.33 -15.33 -6.15
C MET A 63 5.97 -14.90 -6.69
N PRO A 64 5.45 -15.55 -7.75
CA PRO A 64 4.12 -15.27 -8.27
C PRO A 64 3.04 -15.39 -7.19
N VAL A 65 2.21 -14.37 -7.05
CA VAL A 65 1.04 -14.33 -6.18
C VAL A 65 -0.14 -13.69 -6.92
N GLN A 66 -1.35 -14.03 -6.49
CA GLN A 66 -2.54 -13.32 -6.93
C GLN A 66 -2.58 -11.92 -6.32
N ALA A 67 -3.00 -10.93 -7.10
CA ALA A 67 -3.21 -9.57 -6.62
C ALA A 67 -4.22 -9.56 -5.46
N PRO A 68 -3.97 -8.80 -4.37
CA PRO A 68 -4.89 -8.72 -3.24
C PRO A 68 -6.15 -7.95 -3.61
N ASP A 69 -7.28 -8.33 -3.01
CA ASP A 69 -8.55 -7.61 -3.11
C ASP A 69 -8.67 -6.52 -2.04
N LEU A 70 -9.77 -5.77 -2.03
CA LEU A 70 -9.95 -4.65 -1.10
C LEU A 70 -9.94 -5.08 0.39
N PRO A 71 -10.63 -6.16 0.82
CA PRO A 71 -10.49 -6.68 2.18
C PRO A 71 -9.04 -6.99 2.55
N ALA A 72 -8.29 -7.67 1.67
CA ALA A 72 -6.87 -7.93 1.89
C ALA A 72 -6.04 -6.66 2.02
N LEU A 73 -6.30 -5.64 1.19
CA LEU A 73 -5.61 -4.35 1.27
C LEU A 73 -5.91 -3.62 2.58
N ARG A 74 -7.15 -3.67 3.09
CA ARG A 74 -7.51 -3.11 4.41
C ARG A 74 -6.83 -3.85 5.55
N GLY A 75 -6.84 -5.17 5.52
CA GLY A 75 -6.15 -5.97 6.51
C GLY A 75 -4.64 -5.72 6.48
N MET A 76 -4.03 -5.65 5.30
CA MET A 76 -2.62 -5.28 5.15
C MET A 76 -2.32 -3.89 5.70
N ALA A 77 -3.18 -2.89 5.49
CA ALA A 77 -3.00 -1.55 6.05
C ALA A 77 -2.95 -1.58 7.59
N ALA A 78 -3.86 -2.34 8.22
CA ALA A 78 -3.84 -2.55 9.67
C ALA A 78 -2.57 -3.30 10.13
N GLY A 79 -2.18 -4.37 9.44
CA GLY A 79 -1.04 -5.19 9.83
C GLY A 79 0.32 -4.54 9.63
N LEU A 80 0.46 -3.76 8.56
CA LEU A 80 1.68 -3.01 8.21
C LEU A 80 1.78 -1.67 8.92
N ASP A 81 0.74 -1.26 9.64
CA ASP A 81 0.65 0.02 10.35
C ASP A 81 0.95 1.20 9.41
N VAL A 82 0.17 1.30 8.33
CA VAL A 82 0.23 2.37 7.32
C VAL A 82 -1.18 2.72 6.80
N PRO A 83 -1.40 3.93 6.25
CA PRO A 83 -2.68 4.28 5.63
C PRO A 83 -3.06 3.35 4.47
N LEU A 84 -4.35 3.04 4.31
CA LEU A 84 -4.88 2.18 3.24
C LEU A 84 -4.43 2.64 1.84
N GLY A 85 -4.49 3.95 1.58
CA GLY A 85 -4.06 4.52 0.30
C GLY A 85 -2.63 4.15 -0.07
N ARG A 86 -1.71 4.08 0.91
CA ARG A 86 -0.32 3.68 0.67
C ARG A 86 -0.19 2.23 0.21
N VAL A 87 -1.01 1.34 0.76
CA VAL A 87 -1.05 -0.07 0.34
C VAL A 87 -1.70 -0.21 -1.04
N GLN A 88 -2.76 0.55 -1.29
CA GLN A 88 -3.44 0.60 -2.59
C GLN A 88 -2.54 1.12 -3.70
N ASP A 89 -1.78 2.19 -3.46
CA ASP A 89 -0.82 2.74 -4.42
C ASP A 89 0.27 1.72 -4.75
N ALA A 90 0.82 1.06 -3.72
CA ALA A 90 1.86 0.04 -3.90
C ALA A 90 1.34 -1.19 -4.66
N ALA A 91 0.12 -1.65 -4.35
CA ALA A 91 -0.53 -2.75 -5.06
C ALA A 91 -0.92 -2.36 -6.50
N GLY A 92 -1.41 -1.14 -6.69
CA GLY A 92 -1.74 -0.52 -7.97
C GLY A 92 -0.53 -0.49 -8.90
N ALA A 93 0.60 0.00 -8.40
CA ALA A 93 1.85 0.01 -9.12
C ALA A 93 2.29 -1.43 -9.45
N GLN A 94 2.39 -2.31 -8.46
CA GLN A 94 2.93 -3.66 -8.64
C GLN A 94 2.11 -4.54 -9.58
N PHE A 95 0.79 -4.65 -9.38
CA PHE A 95 -0.04 -5.62 -10.10
C PHE A 95 -0.72 -5.06 -11.35
N PHE A 96 -0.90 -3.74 -11.42
CA PHE A 96 -1.70 -3.11 -12.48
C PHE A 96 -0.92 -2.06 -13.26
N GLY A 97 0.34 -1.78 -12.88
CA GLY A 97 1.16 -0.76 -13.53
C GLY A 97 0.62 0.65 -13.37
N ILE A 98 -0.18 0.89 -12.33
CA ILE A 98 -0.74 2.20 -12.02
C ILE A 98 0.31 3.01 -11.26
N ASP A 99 0.91 3.98 -11.94
CA ASP A 99 1.82 4.92 -11.32
C ASP A 99 1.01 6.08 -10.72
N VAL A 100 0.84 6.08 -9.39
CA VAL A 100 0.11 7.14 -8.70
C VAL A 100 1.01 8.36 -8.56
N VAL A 101 0.77 9.37 -9.39
CA VAL A 101 1.49 10.66 -9.30
C VAL A 101 0.95 11.43 -8.11
N TRP A 102 1.49 11.15 -6.92
CA TRP A 102 1.57 12.19 -5.89
C TRP A 102 2.40 13.32 -6.48
N SER A 103 1.86 14.55 -6.55
CA SER A 103 2.42 15.67 -7.31
C SER A 103 3.95 15.57 -7.46
N ALA A 104 4.46 15.52 -8.69
CA ALA A 104 5.86 15.21 -8.98
C ALA A 104 6.88 16.07 -8.19
N SER A 105 6.46 17.22 -7.65
CA SER A 105 7.29 18.11 -6.84
C SER A 105 7.42 17.73 -5.36
N GLY A 106 6.67 16.75 -4.84
CA GLY A 106 6.63 16.44 -3.40
C GLY A 106 5.86 17.46 -2.55
N ASP A 107 5.38 18.55 -3.15
CA ASP A 107 4.68 19.63 -2.45
C ASP A 107 3.39 19.17 -1.79
N ALA A 108 2.63 18.27 -2.43
CA ALA A 108 1.42 17.70 -1.85
C ALA A 108 1.69 16.97 -0.53
N ARG A 109 2.78 16.19 -0.46
CA ARG A 109 3.18 15.48 0.77
C ARG A 109 3.61 16.47 1.84
N ALA A 110 4.41 17.46 1.47
CA ALA A 110 4.91 18.46 2.38
C ALA A 110 3.78 19.39 2.90
N LEU A 111 2.70 19.56 2.14
CA LEU A 111 1.49 20.25 2.57
C LEU A 111 0.73 19.42 3.62
N VAL A 112 0.54 18.12 3.38
CA VAL A 112 -0.12 17.20 4.33
C VAL A 112 0.65 17.13 5.66
N GLU A 113 1.97 16.96 5.63
CA GLU A 113 2.82 16.96 6.85
C GLU A 113 2.77 18.27 7.65
N ARG A 114 2.52 19.40 6.98
CA ARG A 114 2.34 20.69 7.65
C ARG A 114 0.93 20.81 8.24
N ALA A 115 -0.08 20.36 7.50
CA ALA A 115 -1.47 20.38 7.95
C ALA A 115 -1.69 19.52 9.22
N ASP A 116 -0.96 18.42 9.40
CA ASP A 116 -1.04 17.59 10.62
C ASP A 116 -0.49 18.24 11.87
N ARG A 117 0.30 19.32 11.74
CA ARG A 117 0.80 20.11 12.87
C ARG A 117 -0.07 21.33 13.18
N MET A 118 -1.12 21.56 12.41
CA MET A 118 -2.03 22.70 12.57
C MET A 118 -3.12 22.41 13.60
N THR A 119 -3.56 23.45 14.31
CA THR A 119 -4.80 23.38 15.09
C THR A 119 -6.01 23.25 14.16
N PRO A 120 -7.19 22.80 14.67
CA PRO A 120 -8.41 22.75 13.88
C PRO A 120 -8.75 24.08 13.20
N GLU A 121 -8.59 25.20 13.91
CA GLU A 121 -8.89 26.55 13.41
C GLU A 121 -7.93 26.95 12.29
N GLN A 122 -6.66 26.60 12.41
CA GLN A 122 -5.65 26.85 11.37
C GLN A 122 -5.91 26.01 10.12
N ARG A 123 -6.35 24.75 10.30
CA ARG A 123 -6.73 23.88 9.17
C ARG A 123 -7.97 24.44 8.45
N GLU A 124 -8.93 24.98 9.19
CA GLU A 124 -10.12 25.63 8.61
C GLU A 124 -9.77 26.94 7.87
N GLN A 125 -8.81 27.72 8.37
CA GLN A 125 -8.27 28.87 7.65
C GLN A 125 -7.53 28.47 6.36
N LEU A 126 -6.73 27.40 6.41
CA LEU A 126 -6.05 26.85 5.23
C LEU A 126 -7.07 26.41 4.17
N MET A 127 -8.14 25.71 4.56
CA MET A 127 -9.18 25.29 3.62
C MET A 127 -9.86 26.48 2.93
N ARG A 128 -10.23 27.53 3.69
CA ARG A 128 -10.79 28.75 3.09
C ARG A 128 -9.84 29.44 2.12
N LEU A 129 -8.53 29.45 2.43
CA LEU A 129 -7.53 29.99 1.53
C LEU A 129 -7.42 29.16 0.26
N LEU A 130 -7.37 27.83 0.38
CA LEU A 130 -7.33 26.92 -0.76
C LEU A 130 -8.56 27.09 -1.65
N ASP A 131 -9.76 27.16 -1.07
CA ASP A 131 -11.00 27.38 -1.83
C ASP A 131 -10.99 28.72 -2.58
N SER A 132 -10.34 29.76 -2.02
CA SER A 132 -10.20 31.05 -2.69
C SER A 132 -9.21 31.04 -3.87
N LEU A 133 -8.18 30.18 -3.81
CA LEU A 133 -7.12 30.10 -4.80
C LEU A 133 -7.40 29.04 -5.89
N ALA A 134 -8.06 27.97 -5.49
CA ALA A 134 -8.38 26.80 -6.30
C ALA A 134 -9.75 26.25 -5.86
N PRO A 135 -10.86 26.82 -6.35
CA PRO A 135 -12.20 26.42 -5.94
C PRO A 135 -12.45 24.92 -6.21
N PRO A 136 -13.25 24.24 -5.38
CA PRO A 136 -13.64 22.86 -5.63
C PRO A 136 -14.33 22.74 -6.99
N ARG A 137 -14.01 21.67 -7.73
CA ARG A 137 -14.61 21.37 -9.04
C ARG A 137 -16.03 20.85 -8.91
#